data_AF-A0A850QUY5-F1
#
_entry.id   AF-A0A850QUY5-F1
#
_cell.length_a   1.000
_cell.length_b   1.000
_cell.length_c   1.000
_cell.angle_alpha   90.00
_cell.angle_beta   90.00
_cell.angle_gamma   90.00
#
_symmetry.space_group_name_H-M   'P 1'
#
loop_
_entity.id
_entity.type
_entity.pdbx_description
1 polymer ?
#
loop_
_entity_poly.entity_id
_entity_poly.type
_entity_poly.pdbx_seq_one_letter_code
_entity_poly.pdbx_strand_id
1 'polypeptide(L)' 'MDDLEFRRRLFADPNDDDPKLQASKNASVTNRKLANDLINLDAQLKQAMDVDVPDDL' A
#
# COMPACT_ATOMS: atom_id res chain seq x y z
N MET A 1 17.33 6.09 -2.22
CA MET A 1 16.67 4.85 -2.65
C MET A 1 16.36 5.04 -4.12
N ASP A 2 16.75 4.11 -4.97
CA ASP A 2 16.39 4.16 -6.38
C ASP A 2 14.90 3.79 -6.57
N ASP A 3 14.34 4.06 -7.75
CA ASP A 3 12.92 3.79 -8.00
C ASP A 3 12.58 2.28 -7.96
N LEU A 4 13.55 1.41 -8.27
CA LEU A 4 13.35 -0.04 -8.28
C LEU A 4 13.25 -0.60 -6.85
N GLU A 5 14.17 -0.21 -5.97
CA GLU A 5 14.17 -0.50 -4.55
C GLU A 5 12.94 0.07 -3.86
N PHE A 6 12.54 1.31 -4.21
CA PHE A 6 11.30 1.91 -3.73
C PHE A 6 10.08 1.06 -4.09
N ARG A 7 9.92 0.70 -5.36
CA ARG A 7 8.81 -0.15 -5.81
C ARG A 7 8.84 -1.51 -5.13
N ARG A 8 10.01 -2.16 -5.06
CA ARG A 8 10.15 -3.47 -4.43
C ARG A 8 9.72 -3.45 -2.97
N ARG A 9 10.14 -2.44 -2.21
CA ARG A 9 9.72 -2.29 -0.80
C ARG A 9 8.24 -1.97 -0.69
N LEU A 10 7.75 -1.03 -1.49
CA LEU A 10 6.34 -0.62 -1.48
C LEU A 10 5.38 -1.77 -1.81
N PHE A 11 5.73 -2.65 -2.74
CA PHE A 11 4.92 -3.84 -3.05
C PHE A 11 5.04 -4.95 -2.00
N ALA A 12 6.14 -5.00 -1.24
CA ALA A 12 6.30 -5.94 -0.15
C ALA A 12 5.54 -5.49 1.11
N ASP A 13 5.61 -4.20 1.41
CA ASP A 13 4.89 -3.55 2.50
C ASP A 13 4.49 -2.12 2.10
N PRO A 14 3.21 -1.88 1.76
CA PRO A 14 2.72 -0.56 1.38
C PRO A 14 2.59 0.41 2.57
N ASN A 15 2.64 -0.10 3.81
CA ASN A 15 2.50 0.70 5.04
C ASN A 15 3.85 0.92 5.76
N ASP A 16 4.98 0.68 5.09
CA ASP A 16 6.31 0.87 5.66
C ASP A 16 6.59 2.35 5.98
N ASP A 17 6.92 2.61 7.25
CA ASP A 17 7.22 3.92 7.81
C ASP A 17 8.70 4.32 7.69
N ASP A 18 9.54 3.57 6.95
CA ASP A 18 10.94 3.90 6.72
C ASP A 18 11.06 5.35 6.16
N PRO A 19 11.80 6.24 6.86
CA PRO A 19 11.99 7.63 6.43
C PRO A 19 12.53 7.77 5.00
N LYS A 20 13.34 6.82 4.53
CA LYS A 20 13.85 6.80 3.16
C LYS A 20 12.76 6.49 2.14
N LEU A 21 11.84 5.57 2.49
CA LEU A 21 10.69 5.25 1.64
C LEU A 21 9.75 6.46 1.56
N GLN A 22 9.48 7.10 2.69
CA GLN A 22 8.65 8.31 2.73
C GLN A 22 9.29 9.47 1.95
N ALA A 23 10.61 9.64 2.01
CA ALA A 23 11.32 10.60 1.19
C ALA A 23 11.17 10.30 -0.32
N SER A 24 11.36 9.05 -0.76
CA SER A 24 11.17 8.64 -2.17
C SER A 24 9.71 8.75 -2.63
N LYS A 25 8.75 8.47 -1.74
CA LYS A 25 7.31 8.67 -1.98
C LYS A 25 6.99 10.14 -2.22
N ASN A 26 7.58 11.03 -1.41
CA ASN A 26 7.32 12.47 -1.49
C ASN A 26 8.13 13.19 -2.57
N ALA A 27 9.22 12.60 -3.04
CA ALA A 27 10.05 13.13 -4.11
C ALA A 27 9.35 13.09 -5.49
N SER A 28 8.33 12.25 -5.68
CA SER A 28 7.64 12.09 -6.96
C SER A 28 6.13 11.95 -6.78
N VAL A 29 5.37 12.72 -7.56
CA VAL A 29 3.90 12.63 -7.60
C VAL A 29 3.45 11.24 -8.06
N THR A 30 4.17 10.63 -9.00
CA THR A 30 3.88 9.27 -9.49
C THR A 30 4.10 8.24 -8.39
N ASN A 31 5.17 8.38 -7.59
CA ASN A 31 5.45 7.47 -6.47
C ASN A 31 4.40 7.60 -5.37
N ARG A 32 3.98 8.83 -5.06
CA ARG A 32 2.87 9.08 -4.12
C ARG A 32 1.57 8.46 -4.61
N LYS A 33 1.24 8.62 -5.89
CA LYS A 33 0.03 8.03 -6.48
C LYS A 33 0.06 6.50 -6.35
N LEU A 34 1.16 5.87 -6.76
CA LEU A 34 1.34 4.42 -6.67
C LEU A 34 1.14 3.90 -5.25
N ALA A 35 1.74 4.56 -4.26
CA ALA A 35 1.61 4.17 -2.86
C ALA A 35 0.16 4.30 -2.35
N ASN A 36 -0.53 5.39 -2.70
CA ASN A 36 -1.93 5.56 -2.32
C ASN A 36 -2.84 4.50 -2.99
N ASP A 37 -2.59 4.17 -4.26
CA ASP A 37 -3.34 3.15 -4.99
C ASP A 37 -3.19 1.77 -4.32
N LEU A 38 -1.97 1.43 -3.85
CA LEU A 38 -1.71 0.19 -3.13
C LEU A 38 -2.38 0.13 -1.75
N ILE A 39 -2.35 1.22 -0.99
CA ILE A 39 -3.02 1.30 0.31
C ILE A 39 -4.54 1.13 0.13
N ASN A 40 -5.12 1.77 -0.89
CA ASN A 40 -6.54 1.64 -1.19
C ASN A 40 -6.91 0.21 -1.61
N LEU A 41 -6.06 -0.44 -2.40
CA LEU A 41 -6.26 -1.84 -2.78
C LEU A 41 -6.22 -2.76 -1.56
N ASP A 42 -5.26 -2.59 -0.66
CA ASP A 42 -5.17 -3.35 0.58
C ASP A 42 -6.43 -3.18 1.46
N ALA A 43 -6.94 -1.94 1.56
CA ALA A 43 -8.19 -1.67 2.28
C ALA A 43 -9.40 -2.38 1.63
N GLN A 44 -9.50 -2.36 0.31
CA GLN A 44 -10.55 -3.06 -0.43
C GLN A 44 -10.46 -4.58 -0.26
N LEU A 45 -9.24 -5.14 -0.27
CA LEU A 45 -9.02 -6.56 -0.05
C LEU A 45 -9.44 -6.97 1.36
N LYS A 46 -9.06 -6.19 2.38
CA LYS A 46 -9.49 -6.42 3.76
C LYS A 46 -11.01 -6.39 3.89
N GLN A 47 -11.66 -5.38 3.31
CA GLN A 47 -13.12 -5.30 3.30
C GLN A 47 -13.78 -6.48 2.59
N ALA A 48 -13.21 -6.93 1.46
CA ALA A 48 -13.74 -8.08 0.72
C ALA A 48 -13.54 -9.41 1.45
N MET A 49 -12.55 -9.50 2.35
CA MET A 49 -12.33 -10.66 3.22
C MET A 49 -13.19 -10.63 4.49
N ASP A 50 -13.63 -9.45 4.91
CA ASP A 50 -14.50 -9.22 6.06
C ASP A 50 -15.97 -9.46 5.69
N VAL A 51 -16.27 -10.69 5.27
CA VAL A 51 -17.64 -11.12 4.99
C VAL A 51 -18.19 -11.74 6.27
N ASP A 52 -19.12 -11.05 6.91
CA ASP A 52 -19.88 -11.59 8.03
C ASP A 52 -20.62 -12.86 7.60
N VAL A 53 -20.42 -13.94 8.36
CA VAL A 53 -21.22 -15.15 8.20
C VAL A 53 -22.60 -14.84 8.79
N PRO A 54 -23.69 -14.91 8.00
CA PRO A 54 -25.03 -14.66 8.52
C PRO A 54 -25.37 -15.66 9.64
N ASP A 55 -26.02 -15.16 10.70
CA ASP A 55 -26.41 -15.94 11.89
C ASP A 55 -27.38 -17.12 11.60
N ASP A 56 -27.88 -17.24 10.37
CA ASP A 56 -28.97 -18.15 9.97
C ASP A 56 -28.50 -19.29 9.05
N LEU A 57 -27.24 -19.73 9.19
CA LEU A 57 -26.63 -20.86 8.47
C LEU A 57 -26.57 -22.16 9.31
#